data_AF-A0A654BBY6-F1
#
_entry.id   AF-A0A654BBY6-F1
#
_cell.length_a   1.000
_cell.length_b   1.000
_cell.length_c   1.000
_cell.angle_alpha   90.00
_cell.angle_beta   90.00
_cell.angle_gamma   90.00
#
_symmetry.space_group_name_H-M   'P 1'
#
loop_
_entity.id
_entity.type
_entity.pdbx_description
1 polymer ?
#
loop_
_entity_poly.entity_id
_entity_poly.type
_entity_poly.pdbx_seq_one_letter_code
_entity_poly.pdbx_strand_id
1 'polypeptide(L)'
;MRTEVLTRDQIKLKFQELDLGIKYNAQQRGFELEKLIYSVLKLEKLKPRSGYKPEGEQIDGSFYWKGHTYLLEAKWVTAPVPASSIYSFKGKLDGKFHTTSGIFIAMNGYSEEVEDALKFGKALNILLFDKNDMALIFNGQVSFLKVLKFKLREAGDTGSLQVPYKLKEKAKEISITKPTHVSKPDEMAIPNTKNRTIDDLLIFVEGQSDIPLINNFISPIGQKYSLSYRIETLKGIVNLRQIPSLLNIYGDLHKTKGLIIILDDDVITNQNLRTLVDNVEEQLKKSSIYINTQFLYLSESLKQQLGSGKEMEDLQRIPAFKQLENFISQIADEYFDPVVDVPQEALHGAMSQLEWNFEDSVLEGTGEYDMPFEITTLEELIEHLEKEIGLALNAEMPLEWLHSHDFDHRDEIQEFLLENWAKEIDEIG
;
A
#
# COMPACT_ATOMS: atom_id res chain seq x y z
N MET A 1 -36.60 -13.13 -27.84
CA MET A 1 -35.84 -14.38 -27.69
C MET A 1 -35.35 -14.47 -26.24
N ARG A 2 -35.54 -15.60 -25.54
CA ARG A 2 -34.88 -15.82 -24.25
C ARG A 2 -33.41 -16.10 -24.54
N THR A 3 -32.50 -15.27 -24.04
CA THR A 3 -31.06 -15.58 -24.04
C THR A 3 -30.85 -16.85 -23.24
N GLU A 4 -30.27 -17.88 -23.86
CA GLU A 4 -29.88 -19.11 -23.17
C GLU A 4 -28.90 -18.78 -22.04
N VAL A 5 -29.14 -19.36 -20.86
CA VAL A 5 -28.31 -19.13 -19.68
C VAL A 5 -27.33 -20.28 -19.57
N LEU A 6 -26.05 -19.98 -19.76
CA LEU A 6 -24.97 -20.96 -19.67
C LEU A 6 -24.66 -21.30 -18.20
N THR A 7 -24.27 -22.55 -17.95
CA THR A 7 -23.70 -23.00 -16.67
C THR A 7 -22.27 -22.45 -16.49
N ARG A 8 -21.71 -22.54 -15.27
CA ARG A 8 -20.33 -22.07 -14.98
C ARG A 8 -19.28 -22.78 -15.86
N ASP A 9 -19.40 -24.08 -16.05
CA ASP A 9 -18.46 -24.84 -16.88
C ASP A 9 -18.57 -24.46 -18.36
N GLN A 10 -19.80 -24.26 -18.86
CA GLN A 10 -20.02 -23.78 -20.22
C GLN A 10 -19.45 -22.37 -20.43
N ILE A 11 -19.61 -21.46 -19.45
CA ILE A 11 -19.03 -20.11 -19.49
C ILE A 11 -17.51 -20.18 -19.61
N LYS A 12 -16.86 -21.00 -18.76
CA LYS A 12 -15.40 -21.17 -18.75
C LYS A 12 -14.90 -21.71 -20.09
N LEU A 13 -15.48 -22.81 -20.57
CA LEU A 13 -15.08 -23.42 -21.84
C LEU A 13 -15.29 -22.47 -23.01
N LYS A 14 -16.42 -21.75 -23.04
CA LYS A 14 -16.73 -20.80 -24.10
C LYS A 14 -15.79 -19.60 -24.08
N PHE A 15 -15.45 -19.08 -22.90
CA PHE A 15 -14.48 -18.00 -22.76
C PHE A 15 -13.11 -18.41 -23.29
N GLN A 16 -12.61 -19.60 -22.93
CA GLN A 16 -11.35 -20.15 -23.45
C GLN A 16 -11.37 -20.29 -24.97
N GLU A 17 -12.49 -20.75 -25.54
CA GLU A 17 -12.67 -20.86 -26.99
C GLU A 17 -12.60 -19.49 -27.69
N LEU A 18 -13.25 -18.47 -27.12
CA LEU A 18 -13.25 -17.11 -27.66
C LEU A 18 -11.86 -16.46 -27.56
N ASP A 19 -11.15 -16.70 -26.46
CA ASP A 19 -9.84 -16.10 -26.21
C ASP A 19 -8.75 -16.62 -27.16
N LEU A 20 -8.83 -17.90 -27.56
CA LEU A 20 -7.97 -18.47 -28.59
C LEU A 20 -8.19 -17.82 -29.97
N GLY A 21 -9.38 -17.26 -30.22
CA GLY A 21 -9.66 -16.40 -31.38
C GLY A 21 -9.70 -17.07 -32.76
N ILE A 22 -9.48 -18.38 -32.86
CA ILE A 22 -9.31 -19.06 -34.16
C ILE A 22 -10.62 -19.13 -34.97
N LYS A 23 -11.78 -19.14 -34.31
CA LYS A 23 -13.08 -19.49 -34.93
C LYS A 23 -14.07 -18.33 -35.11
N TYR A 24 -13.79 -17.15 -34.56
CA TYR A 24 -14.79 -16.07 -34.45
C TYR A 24 -14.29 -14.76 -35.04
N ASN A 25 -15.12 -14.13 -35.87
CA ASN A 25 -14.91 -12.74 -36.28
C ASN A 25 -15.24 -11.77 -35.12
N ALA A 26 -14.84 -10.50 -35.24
CA ALA A 26 -14.98 -9.52 -34.15
C ALA A 26 -16.44 -9.33 -33.69
N GLN A 27 -17.39 -9.29 -34.62
CA GLN A 27 -18.82 -9.13 -34.30
C GLN A 27 -19.37 -10.34 -33.54
N GLN A 28 -19.01 -11.55 -33.96
CA GLN A 28 -19.40 -12.78 -33.28
C GLN A 28 -18.80 -12.85 -31.87
N ARG A 29 -17.53 -12.44 -31.70
CA ARG A 29 -16.91 -12.39 -30.36
C ARG A 29 -17.63 -11.43 -29.43
N GLY A 30 -18.02 -10.25 -29.92
CA GLY A 30 -18.82 -9.28 -29.15
C GLY A 30 -20.15 -9.87 -28.69
N PHE A 31 -20.89 -10.50 -29.60
CA PHE A 31 -22.18 -11.11 -29.26
C PHE A 31 -22.05 -12.28 -28.27
N GLU A 32 -21.03 -13.12 -28.42
CA GLU A 32 -20.77 -14.19 -27.46
C GLU A 32 -20.34 -13.66 -26.08
N LEU A 33 -19.57 -12.56 -26.04
CA LEU A 33 -19.22 -11.88 -24.78
C LEU A 33 -20.47 -11.38 -24.04
N GLU A 34 -21.41 -10.76 -24.74
CA GLU A 34 -22.68 -10.31 -24.14
C GLU A 34 -23.44 -11.49 -23.52
N LYS A 35 -23.48 -12.65 -24.18
CA LYS A 35 -24.10 -13.88 -23.63
C LYS A 35 -23.39 -14.40 -22.39
N LEU A 36 -22.05 -14.38 -22.38
CA LEU A 36 -21.26 -14.78 -21.21
C LEU A 36 -21.58 -13.88 -20.01
N ILE A 37 -21.55 -12.56 -20.22
CA ILE A 37 -21.88 -11.56 -19.19
C ILE A 37 -23.31 -11.78 -18.68
N TYR A 38 -24.28 -11.89 -19.59
CA TYR A 38 -25.69 -12.14 -19.22
C TYR A 38 -25.83 -13.39 -18.35
N SER A 39 -25.16 -14.48 -18.74
CA SER A 39 -25.22 -15.75 -18.02
C SER A 39 -24.61 -15.63 -16.61
N VAL A 40 -23.45 -14.99 -16.47
CA VAL A 40 -22.83 -14.72 -15.16
C VAL A 40 -23.78 -13.92 -14.26
N LEU A 41 -24.33 -12.79 -14.76
CA LEU A 41 -25.23 -11.95 -13.99
C LEU A 41 -26.52 -12.68 -13.61
N LYS A 42 -27.01 -13.56 -14.48
CA LYS A 42 -28.21 -14.36 -14.24
C LYS A 42 -27.98 -15.40 -13.15
N LEU A 43 -26.85 -16.12 -13.22
CA LEU A 43 -26.42 -17.09 -12.20
C LEU A 43 -26.23 -16.42 -10.83
N GLU A 44 -25.74 -15.18 -10.81
CA GLU A 44 -25.56 -14.37 -9.60
C GLU A 44 -26.84 -13.62 -9.16
N LYS A 45 -27.98 -13.87 -9.80
CA LYS A 45 -29.30 -13.31 -9.48
C LYS A 45 -29.36 -11.78 -9.52
N LEU A 46 -28.54 -11.14 -10.36
CA LEU A 46 -28.47 -9.67 -10.52
C LEU A 46 -29.54 -9.08 -11.44
N LYS A 47 -30.63 -9.83 -11.71
CA LYS A 47 -31.78 -9.40 -12.54
C LYS A 47 -31.36 -8.77 -13.89
N PRO A 48 -30.50 -9.41 -14.71
CA PRO A 48 -30.03 -8.81 -15.95
C PRO A 48 -31.13 -8.68 -17.01
N ARG A 49 -31.02 -7.65 -17.84
CA ARG A 49 -31.73 -7.46 -19.11
C ARG A 49 -30.71 -7.51 -20.25
N SER A 50 -31.03 -8.25 -21.30
CA SER A 50 -30.25 -8.28 -22.55
C SER A 50 -30.25 -6.92 -23.24
N GLY A 51 -29.37 -6.76 -24.23
CA GLY A 51 -29.27 -5.54 -25.01
C GLY A 51 -30.61 -5.08 -25.61
N TYR A 52 -30.80 -3.76 -25.64
CA TYR A 52 -32.01 -3.10 -26.09
C TYR A 52 -31.67 -1.78 -26.78
N LYS A 53 -32.58 -1.30 -27.64
CA LYS A 53 -32.39 -0.10 -28.46
C LYS A 53 -33.55 0.90 -28.29
N PRO A 54 -33.55 1.76 -27.26
CA PRO A 54 -34.51 2.84 -27.15
C PRO A 54 -34.16 3.98 -28.14
N GLU A 55 -35.15 4.44 -28.91
CA GLU A 55 -35.11 5.61 -29.82
C GLU A 55 -33.75 5.96 -30.49
N GLY A 56 -33.01 4.95 -30.95
CA GLY A 56 -31.78 5.13 -31.73
C GLY A 56 -30.47 4.77 -31.02
N GLU A 57 -30.44 4.71 -29.68
CA GLU A 57 -29.23 4.35 -28.93
C GLU A 57 -29.21 2.87 -28.57
N GLN A 58 -28.16 2.12 -28.91
CA GLN A 58 -28.02 0.72 -28.50
C GLN A 58 -27.34 0.64 -27.12
N ILE A 59 -27.90 -0.16 -26.22
CA ILE A 59 -27.29 -0.51 -24.92
C ILE A 59 -27.11 -2.03 -24.91
N ASP A 60 -25.92 -2.52 -24.58
CA ASP A 60 -25.59 -3.95 -24.64
C ASP A 60 -26.24 -4.75 -23.51
N GLY A 61 -26.50 -4.10 -22.37
CA GLY A 61 -27.28 -4.70 -21.31
C GLY A 61 -27.50 -3.80 -20.11
N SER A 62 -28.22 -4.33 -19.12
CA SER A 62 -28.31 -3.71 -17.79
C SER A 62 -28.60 -4.76 -16.72
N PHE A 63 -28.34 -4.43 -15.47
CA PHE A 63 -28.71 -5.27 -14.34
C PHE A 63 -29.11 -4.43 -13.13
N TYR A 64 -29.75 -5.06 -12.15
CA TYR A 64 -30.25 -4.37 -10.96
C TYR A 64 -29.69 -5.02 -9.70
N TRP A 65 -29.06 -4.20 -8.86
CA TRP A 65 -28.48 -4.64 -7.61
C TRP A 65 -28.68 -3.59 -6.52
N LYS A 66 -29.21 -4.02 -5.37
CA LYS A 66 -29.39 -3.21 -4.15
C LYS A 66 -29.99 -1.81 -4.36
N GLY A 67 -31.04 -1.65 -5.17
CA GLY A 67 -31.64 -0.32 -5.38
C GLY A 67 -31.16 0.39 -6.64
N HIS A 68 -30.05 -0.06 -7.22
CA HIS A 68 -29.37 0.63 -8.32
C HIS A 68 -29.51 -0.14 -9.63
N THR A 69 -29.66 0.61 -10.71
CA THR A 69 -29.55 0.09 -12.08
C THR A 69 -28.13 0.33 -12.57
N TYR A 70 -27.53 -0.70 -13.15
CA TYR A 70 -26.24 -0.62 -13.80
C TYR A 70 -26.43 -0.84 -15.30
N LEU A 71 -26.05 0.14 -16.11
CA LEU A 71 -25.95 -0.03 -17.56
C LEU A 71 -24.64 -0.74 -17.91
N LEU A 72 -24.65 -1.57 -18.93
CA LEU A 72 -23.49 -2.32 -19.41
C LEU A 72 -23.19 -1.97 -20.86
N GLU A 73 -21.91 -1.76 -21.14
CA GLU A 73 -21.34 -1.75 -22.48
C GLU A 73 -20.14 -2.70 -22.50
N ALA A 74 -20.02 -3.55 -23.51
CA ALA A 74 -18.96 -4.53 -23.63
C ALA A 74 -18.27 -4.46 -25.00
N LYS A 75 -16.94 -4.31 -25.01
CA LYS A 75 -16.13 -4.25 -26.23
C LYS A 75 -15.05 -5.32 -26.25
N TRP A 76 -15.00 -6.07 -27.35
CA TRP A 76 -13.91 -6.98 -27.69
C TRP A 76 -13.30 -6.60 -29.04
N VAL A 77 -12.64 -5.43 -29.07
CA VAL A 77 -12.00 -4.86 -30.26
C VAL A 77 -10.49 -4.98 -30.16
N THR A 78 -9.76 -5.04 -31.28
CA THR A 78 -8.31 -5.30 -31.30
C THR A 78 -7.49 -4.20 -30.62
N ALA A 79 -7.84 -2.93 -30.84
CA ALA A 79 -7.16 -1.79 -30.23
C ALA A 79 -7.70 -1.50 -28.81
N PRO A 80 -6.87 -0.93 -27.91
CA PRO A 80 -7.34 -0.40 -26.64
C PRO A 80 -8.47 0.62 -26.83
N VAL A 81 -9.45 0.60 -25.94
CA VAL A 81 -10.63 1.48 -26.03
C VAL A 81 -10.25 2.91 -25.65
N PRO A 82 -10.51 3.92 -26.51
CA PRO A 82 -10.22 5.31 -26.21
C PRO A 82 -11.30 5.98 -25.34
N ALA A 83 -10.95 7.09 -24.70
CA ALA A 83 -11.86 7.86 -23.83
C ALA A 83 -13.17 8.27 -24.54
N SER A 84 -13.12 8.55 -25.84
CA SER A 84 -14.30 8.92 -26.65
C SER A 84 -15.40 7.85 -26.65
N SER A 85 -15.04 6.56 -26.58
CA SER A 85 -16.02 5.47 -26.46
C SER A 85 -16.74 5.52 -25.10
N ILE A 86 -16.03 5.90 -24.05
CA ILE A 86 -16.59 5.96 -22.70
C ILE A 86 -17.44 7.21 -22.53
N TYR A 87 -17.04 8.35 -23.10
CA TYR A 87 -17.89 9.54 -23.17
C TYR A 87 -19.18 9.31 -23.96
N SER A 88 -19.11 8.54 -25.05
CA SER A 88 -20.31 8.15 -25.79
C SER A 88 -21.25 7.32 -24.92
N PHE A 89 -20.72 6.39 -24.12
CA PHE A 89 -21.51 5.61 -23.16
C PHE A 89 -22.04 6.47 -21.99
N LYS A 90 -21.26 7.44 -21.52
CA LYS A 90 -21.65 8.41 -20.49
C LYS A 90 -22.87 9.22 -20.93
N GLY A 91 -22.95 9.66 -22.19
CA GLY A 91 -24.15 10.31 -22.71
C GLY A 91 -25.42 9.47 -22.57
N LYS A 92 -25.34 8.16 -22.85
CA LYS A 92 -26.46 7.21 -22.67
C LYS A 92 -26.87 7.09 -21.19
N LEU A 93 -25.88 7.14 -20.30
CA LEU A 93 -26.04 7.03 -18.84
C LEU A 93 -26.67 8.29 -18.23
N ASP A 94 -26.30 9.48 -18.72
CA ASP A 94 -26.81 10.77 -18.23
C ASP A 94 -28.31 10.96 -18.53
N GLY A 95 -28.81 10.30 -19.58
CA GLY A 95 -30.25 10.19 -19.85
C GLY A 95 -31.01 9.20 -18.96
N LYS A 96 -30.45 8.75 -17.82
CA LYS A 96 -31.10 7.82 -16.88
C LYS A 96 -31.24 8.45 -15.50
N PHE A 97 -31.92 7.73 -14.61
CA PHE A 97 -32.12 8.18 -13.23
C PHE A 97 -30.77 8.42 -12.54
N HIS A 98 -30.66 9.46 -11.73
CA HIS A 98 -29.39 9.96 -11.17
C HIS A 98 -28.56 8.92 -10.39
N THR A 99 -29.17 7.85 -9.86
CA THR A 99 -28.46 6.74 -9.18
C THR A 99 -28.02 5.61 -10.11
N THR A 100 -28.20 5.77 -11.43
CA THR A 100 -27.76 4.79 -12.42
C THR A 100 -26.26 4.92 -12.62
N SER A 101 -25.56 3.79 -12.55
CA SER A 101 -24.12 3.71 -12.81
C SER A 101 -23.84 2.92 -14.08
N GLY A 102 -22.69 3.16 -14.69
CA GLY A 102 -22.21 2.43 -15.85
C GLY A 102 -21.17 1.38 -15.46
N ILE A 103 -21.18 0.25 -16.16
CA ILE A 103 -20.11 -0.74 -16.18
C ILE A 103 -19.64 -0.85 -17.62
N PHE A 104 -18.39 -0.49 -17.87
CA PHE A 104 -17.77 -0.63 -19.18
C PHE A 104 -16.77 -1.79 -19.12
N ILE A 105 -16.88 -2.74 -20.05
CA ILE A 105 -16.01 -3.91 -20.12
C ILE A 105 -15.21 -3.83 -21.42
N ALA A 106 -13.89 -3.81 -21.33
CA ALA A 106 -12.99 -3.82 -22.49
C ALA A 106 -12.02 -4.99 -22.44
N MET A 107 -12.21 -5.99 -23.29
CA MET A 107 -11.41 -7.22 -23.27
C MET A 107 -9.96 -7.04 -23.74
N ASN A 108 -9.65 -5.95 -24.46
CA ASN A 108 -8.29 -5.59 -24.84
C ASN A 108 -7.84 -4.29 -24.17
N GLY A 109 -8.45 -3.94 -23.02
CA GLY A 109 -8.07 -2.80 -22.20
C GLY A 109 -8.46 -1.44 -22.76
N TYR A 110 -7.90 -0.41 -22.15
CA TYR A 110 -8.17 1.00 -22.37
C TYR A 110 -6.88 1.70 -22.80
N SER A 111 -7.00 2.81 -23.53
CA SER A 111 -5.82 3.66 -23.76
C SER A 111 -5.37 4.30 -22.45
N GLU A 112 -4.08 4.62 -22.33
CA GLU A 112 -3.50 5.13 -21.08
C GLU A 112 -4.16 6.45 -20.64
N GLU A 113 -4.66 7.25 -21.57
CA GLU A 113 -5.26 8.56 -21.30
C GLU A 113 -6.71 8.46 -20.79
N VAL A 114 -7.32 7.26 -20.78
CA VAL A 114 -8.72 7.07 -20.41
C VAL A 114 -8.99 7.52 -18.99
N GLU A 115 -8.21 7.05 -18.03
CA GLU A 115 -8.49 7.30 -16.62
C GLU A 115 -8.35 8.80 -16.29
N ASP A 116 -7.29 9.44 -16.78
CA ASP A 116 -7.07 10.87 -16.64
C ASP A 116 -8.23 11.65 -17.27
N ALA A 117 -8.59 11.31 -18.51
CA ALA A 117 -9.69 11.96 -19.21
C ALA A 117 -11.00 11.86 -18.41
N LEU A 118 -11.36 10.67 -17.91
CA LEU A 118 -12.61 10.49 -17.17
C LEU A 118 -12.64 11.23 -15.84
N LYS A 119 -11.50 11.36 -15.15
CA LYS A 119 -11.38 12.14 -13.92
C LYS A 119 -11.57 13.63 -14.21
N PHE A 120 -10.85 14.20 -15.19
CA PHE A 120 -11.01 15.60 -15.61
C PHE A 120 -12.43 15.90 -16.13
N GLY A 121 -13.02 14.96 -16.88
CA GLY A 121 -14.37 15.05 -17.42
C GLY A 121 -15.49 14.78 -16.41
N LYS A 122 -15.17 14.48 -15.15
CA LYS A 122 -16.12 14.16 -14.06
C LYS A 122 -17.07 13.00 -14.38
N ALA A 123 -16.63 12.02 -15.16
CA ALA A 123 -17.41 10.82 -15.47
C ALA A 123 -17.30 9.75 -14.37
N LEU A 124 -17.45 10.14 -13.11
CA LEU A 124 -17.16 9.31 -11.92
C LEU A 124 -18.16 8.16 -11.67
N ASN A 125 -19.23 8.05 -12.45
CA ASN A 125 -20.26 7.02 -12.27
C ASN A 125 -20.14 5.83 -13.23
N ILE A 126 -18.98 5.64 -13.88
CA ILE A 126 -18.68 4.49 -14.75
C ILE A 126 -17.48 3.72 -14.18
N LEU A 127 -17.66 2.42 -13.90
CA LEU A 127 -16.56 1.53 -13.52
C LEU A 127 -16.01 0.81 -14.74
N LEU A 128 -14.69 0.70 -14.80
CA LEU A 128 -13.97 0.04 -15.89
C LEU A 128 -13.52 -1.36 -15.49
N PHE A 129 -13.88 -2.34 -16.32
CA PHE A 129 -13.47 -3.74 -16.24
C PHE A 129 -12.62 -4.08 -17.45
N ASP A 130 -11.57 -4.85 -17.23
CA ASP A 130 -10.70 -5.35 -18.29
C ASP A 130 -10.75 -6.88 -18.41
N LYS A 131 -9.94 -7.45 -19.30
CA LYS A 131 -9.83 -8.91 -19.42
C LYS A 131 -9.29 -9.60 -18.17
N ASN A 132 -8.44 -8.96 -17.37
CA ASN A 132 -7.91 -9.58 -16.16
C ASN A 132 -9.04 -9.81 -15.15
N ASP A 133 -9.92 -8.84 -14.98
CA ASP A 133 -11.12 -8.97 -14.15
C ASP A 133 -12.07 -10.04 -14.70
N MET A 134 -12.38 -9.94 -15.99
CA MET A 134 -13.36 -10.84 -16.63
C MET A 134 -12.86 -12.29 -16.71
N ALA A 135 -11.56 -12.52 -16.90
CA ALA A 135 -10.98 -13.85 -16.90
C ALA A 135 -11.15 -14.55 -15.54
N LEU A 136 -10.89 -13.85 -14.43
CA LEU A 136 -11.12 -14.40 -13.09
C LEU A 136 -12.59 -14.77 -12.89
N ILE A 137 -13.51 -13.95 -13.41
CA ILE A 137 -14.96 -14.16 -13.31
C ILE A 137 -15.43 -15.35 -14.15
N PHE A 138 -15.05 -15.40 -15.44
CA PHE A 138 -15.46 -16.45 -16.36
C PHE A 138 -14.82 -17.79 -16.05
N ASN A 139 -13.60 -17.81 -15.50
CA ASN A 139 -12.96 -19.04 -15.03
C ASN A 139 -13.49 -19.53 -13.67
N GLY A 140 -14.40 -18.78 -13.02
CA GLY A 140 -15.02 -19.15 -11.75
C GLY A 140 -14.13 -18.95 -10.53
N GLN A 141 -13.01 -18.23 -10.66
CA GLN A 141 -12.09 -17.93 -9.55
C GLN A 141 -12.68 -16.87 -8.60
N VAL A 142 -13.50 -15.96 -9.12
CA VAL A 142 -14.21 -14.94 -8.34
C VAL A 142 -15.62 -14.70 -8.91
N SER A 143 -16.60 -14.36 -8.08
CA SER A 143 -17.92 -13.91 -8.55
C SER A 143 -17.86 -12.48 -9.11
N PHE A 144 -18.66 -12.17 -10.13
CA PHE A 144 -18.80 -10.81 -10.67
C PHE A 144 -19.17 -9.82 -9.56
N LEU A 145 -20.08 -10.19 -8.67
CA LEU A 145 -20.51 -9.34 -7.56
C LEU A 145 -19.37 -8.99 -6.58
N LYS A 146 -18.40 -9.89 -6.38
CA LYS A 146 -17.21 -9.58 -5.54
C LYS A 146 -16.33 -8.52 -6.21
N VAL A 147 -16.09 -8.65 -7.51
CA VAL A 147 -15.31 -7.67 -8.28
C VAL A 147 -16.02 -6.32 -8.35
N LEU A 148 -17.34 -6.33 -8.57
CA LEU A 148 -18.16 -5.12 -8.56
C LEU A 148 -18.08 -4.38 -7.22
N LYS A 149 -18.28 -5.09 -6.10
CA LYS A 149 -18.17 -4.49 -4.75
C LYS A 149 -16.79 -3.90 -4.50
N PHE A 150 -15.75 -4.62 -4.89
CA PHE A 150 -14.37 -4.17 -4.78
C PHE A 150 -14.16 -2.86 -5.55
N LYS A 151 -14.48 -2.82 -6.85
CA LYS A 151 -14.30 -1.61 -7.66
C LYS A 151 -15.17 -0.44 -7.20
N LEU A 152 -16.39 -0.69 -6.69
CA LEU A 152 -17.23 0.35 -6.11
C LEU A 152 -16.60 0.98 -4.86
N ARG A 153 -16.00 0.16 -3.99
CA ARG A 153 -15.29 0.63 -2.80
C ARG A 153 -14.09 1.49 -3.21
N GLU A 154 -13.26 0.98 -4.11
CA GLU A 154 -12.07 1.70 -4.59
C GLU A 154 -12.41 3.02 -5.29
N ALA A 155 -13.43 3.03 -6.14
CA ALA A 155 -13.89 4.25 -6.80
C ALA A 155 -14.43 5.28 -5.79
N GLY A 156 -15.07 4.82 -4.71
CA GLY A 156 -15.54 5.67 -3.63
C GLY A 156 -14.42 6.24 -2.76
N ASP A 157 -13.45 5.41 -2.39
CA ASP A 157 -12.41 5.76 -1.42
C ASP A 157 -11.24 6.54 -2.04
N THR A 158 -10.91 6.26 -3.31
CA THR A 158 -9.71 6.76 -4.00
C THR A 158 -10.01 7.54 -5.29
N GLY A 159 -11.25 7.46 -5.80
CA GLY A 159 -11.62 8.03 -7.09
C GLY A 159 -11.11 7.26 -8.32
N SER A 160 -10.42 6.13 -8.13
CA SER A 160 -9.89 5.32 -9.22
C SER A 160 -10.99 4.45 -9.85
N LEU A 161 -11.21 4.63 -11.16
CA LEU A 161 -12.30 3.97 -11.90
C LEU A 161 -11.88 2.63 -12.51
N GLN A 162 -10.58 2.38 -12.63
CA GLN A 162 -9.98 1.19 -13.22
C GLN A 162 -8.99 0.53 -12.26
N VAL A 163 -9.52 -0.14 -11.23
CA VAL A 163 -8.66 -0.89 -10.29
C VAL A 163 -8.70 -2.38 -10.61
N PRO A 164 -7.58 -3.01 -11.00
CA PRO A 164 -7.55 -4.45 -11.26
C PRO A 164 -7.85 -5.26 -9.99
N TYR A 165 -8.71 -6.27 -10.07
CA TYR A 165 -9.04 -7.09 -8.89
C TYR A 165 -7.83 -7.81 -8.28
N LYS A 166 -6.82 -8.14 -9.11
CA LYS A 166 -5.56 -8.76 -8.67
C LYS A 166 -4.74 -7.90 -7.71
N LEU A 167 -5.01 -6.59 -7.62
CA LEU A 167 -4.30 -5.72 -6.69
C LEU A 167 -4.49 -6.15 -5.22
N LYS A 168 -5.58 -6.87 -4.91
CA LYS A 168 -5.78 -7.49 -3.59
C LYS A 168 -4.76 -8.58 -3.26
N GLU A 169 -4.29 -9.33 -4.26
CA GLU A 169 -3.26 -10.34 -4.07
C GLU A 169 -1.93 -9.64 -3.82
N LYS A 170 -1.59 -8.61 -4.62
CA LYS A 170 -0.39 -7.79 -4.40
C LYS A 170 -0.36 -7.15 -3.00
N ALA A 171 -1.44 -6.53 -2.54
CA ALA A 171 -1.50 -5.96 -1.18
C ALA A 171 -1.22 -7.01 -0.09
N LYS A 172 -1.75 -8.22 -0.27
CA LYS A 172 -1.49 -9.34 0.65
C LYS A 172 -0.07 -9.84 0.59
N GLU A 173 0.50 -9.95 -0.61
CA GLU A 173 1.91 -10.34 -0.79
C GLU A 173 2.81 -9.36 -0.03
N ILE A 174 2.60 -8.05 -0.19
CA ILE A 174 3.33 -7.01 0.56
C ILE A 174 3.13 -7.18 2.07
N SER A 175 1.90 -7.45 2.50
CA SER A 175 1.58 -7.53 3.94
C SER A 175 2.31 -8.66 4.68
N ILE A 176 2.72 -9.70 3.97
CA ILE A 176 3.41 -10.85 4.56
C ILE A 176 4.93 -10.81 4.33
N THR A 177 5.45 -9.84 3.57
CA THR A 177 6.90 -9.70 3.43
C THR A 177 7.51 -9.23 4.74
N LYS A 178 8.64 -9.86 5.10
CA LYS A 178 9.40 -9.45 6.29
C LYS A 178 9.95 -8.05 6.03
N PRO A 179 9.70 -7.07 6.93
CA PRO A 179 10.30 -5.76 6.78
C PRO A 179 11.82 -5.82 6.89
N THR A 180 12.47 -4.88 6.22
CA THR A 180 13.87 -4.55 6.47
C THR A 180 13.92 -3.59 7.64
N HIS A 181 14.78 -3.89 8.60
CA HIS A 181 15.05 -3.01 9.73
C HIS A 181 16.39 -2.32 9.50
N VAL A 182 16.40 -1.02 9.77
CA VAL A 182 17.61 -0.20 9.74
C VAL A 182 17.67 0.53 11.07
N SER A 183 18.62 0.12 11.89
CA SER A 183 18.98 0.70 13.17
C SER A 183 20.50 0.91 13.18
N LYS A 184 21.04 1.55 14.23
CA LYS A 184 22.49 1.72 14.37
C LYS A 184 23.18 0.34 14.32
N PRO A 185 24.34 0.22 13.63
CA PRO A 185 25.13 -1.01 13.64
C PRO A 185 25.75 -1.35 15.01
N ASP A 186 25.74 -0.38 15.92
CA ASP A 186 26.24 -0.50 17.30
C ASP A 186 25.16 0.07 18.23
N GLU A 187 24.53 -0.81 19.01
CA GLU A 187 23.83 -0.41 20.24
C GLU A 187 24.80 0.28 21.23
N MET A 188 26.12 0.13 21.01
CA MET A 188 27.19 0.66 21.86
C MET A 188 27.60 2.13 21.62
N ALA A 189 26.98 2.87 20.69
CA ALA A 189 27.41 4.22 20.37
C ALA A 189 26.28 5.27 20.45
N ILE A 190 26.26 5.95 21.60
CA ILE A 190 25.63 7.25 21.90
C ILE A 190 24.23 7.14 22.53
N PRO A 191 24.12 7.28 23.87
CA PRO A 191 22.86 7.26 24.63
C PRO A 191 21.97 8.50 24.47
N ASN A 192 22.41 9.53 23.73
CA ASN A 192 21.78 10.87 23.72
C ASN A 192 21.21 11.31 22.36
N THR A 193 20.92 10.38 21.46
CA THR A 193 20.18 10.70 20.23
C THR A 193 18.77 10.13 20.34
N LYS A 194 17.76 11.02 20.39
CA LYS A 194 16.32 10.72 20.27
C LYS A 194 16.10 9.60 19.25
N ASN A 195 16.00 8.36 19.69
CA ASN A 195 16.08 7.19 18.81
C ASN A 195 14.68 6.83 18.34
N ARG A 196 14.00 7.80 17.72
CA ARG A 196 12.59 7.65 17.37
C ARG A 196 12.41 6.47 16.43
N THR A 197 11.50 5.59 16.81
CA THR A 197 11.12 4.40 16.06
C THR A 197 10.05 4.77 15.03
N ILE A 198 10.29 4.38 13.78
CA ILE A 198 9.28 4.47 12.72
C ILE A 198 9.09 3.10 12.10
N ASP A 199 8.05 2.44 12.56
CA ASP A 199 7.64 1.16 12.02
C ASP A 199 6.72 1.30 10.81
N ASP A 200 6.76 0.29 9.93
CA ASP A 200 5.86 0.15 8.79
C ASP A 200 5.87 1.32 7.79
N LEU A 201 7.07 1.72 7.35
CA LEU A 201 7.23 2.51 6.13
C LEU A 201 7.07 1.62 4.87
N LEU A 202 6.44 2.18 3.84
CA LEU A 202 6.31 1.52 2.54
C LEU A 202 7.05 2.34 1.48
N ILE A 203 7.91 1.67 0.72
CA ILE A 203 8.79 2.30 -0.26
C ILE A 203 8.53 1.69 -1.62
N PHE A 204 8.17 2.52 -2.59
CA PHE A 204 8.06 2.12 -3.98
C PHE A 204 9.24 2.63 -4.79
N VAL A 205 9.83 1.75 -5.59
CA VAL A 205 10.86 2.09 -6.57
C VAL A 205 10.37 1.82 -7.98
N GLU A 206 10.82 2.62 -8.95
CA GLU A 206 10.42 2.44 -10.34
C GLU A 206 10.81 1.06 -10.90
N GLY A 207 12.07 0.66 -10.76
CA GLY A 207 12.62 -0.58 -11.28
C GLY A 207 13.26 -1.48 -10.22
N GLN A 208 13.42 -2.76 -10.57
CA GLN A 208 14.10 -3.74 -9.70
C GLN A 208 15.59 -3.39 -9.48
N SER A 209 16.22 -2.75 -10.46
CA SER A 209 17.62 -2.31 -10.43
C SER A 209 17.90 -1.28 -9.35
N ASP A 210 16.88 -0.56 -8.88
CA ASP A 210 17.06 0.54 -7.93
C ASP A 210 17.09 0.05 -6.47
N ILE A 211 16.53 -1.15 -6.19
CA ILE A 211 16.40 -1.70 -4.83
C ILE A 211 17.74 -1.72 -4.06
N PRO A 212 18.87 -2.22 -4.62
CA PRO A 212 20.14 -2.23 -3.90
C PRO A 212 20.64 -0.82 -3.56
N LEU A 213 20.36 0.16 -4.41
CA LEU A 213 20.77 1.55 -4.20
C LEU A 213 19.98 2.21 -3.06
N ILE A 214 18.72 1.81 -2.87
CA ILE A 214 17.87 2.35 -1.80
C ILE A 214 18.38 1.95 -0.42
N ASN A 215 18.90 0.74 -0.25
CA ASN A 215 19.50 0.35 1.02
C ASN A 215 20.69 1.26 1.37
N ASN A 216 21.53 1.61 0.40
CA ASN A 216 22.63 2.57 0.61
C ASN A 216 22.12 3.98 0.89
N PHE A 217 20.94 4.34 0.38
CA PHE A 217 20.34 5.65 0.55
C PHE A 217 19.64 5.82 1.91
N ILE A 218 19.03 4.76 2.44
CA ILE A 218 18.29 4.76 3.71
C ILE A 218 19.18 4.39 4.89
N SER A 219 20.16 3.49 4.73
CA SER A 219 21.08 3.07 5.79
C SER A 219 21.66 4.25 6.60
N PRO A 220 22.08 5.37 5.97
CA PRO A 220 22.47 6.58 6.68
C PRO A 220 21.50 7.12 7.73
N ILE A 221 20.20 7.00 7.48
CA ILE A 221 19.14 7.49 8.35
C ILE A 221 19.02 6.63 9.62
N GLY A 222 19.45 5.36 9.52
CA GLY A 222 19.61 4.44 10.65
C GLY A 222 20.51 4.93 11.78
N GLN A 223 21.34 5.96 11.53
CA GLN A 223 22.15 6.57 12.58
C GLN A 223 21.34 7.46 13.53
N LYS A 224 20.16 7.92 13.09
CA LYS A 224 19.31 8.89 13.82
C LYS A 224 17.95 8.32 14.19
N TYR A 225 17.45 7.35 13.43
CA TYR A 225 16.12 6.78 13.59
C TYR A 225 16.20 5.26 13.47
N SER A 226 15.39 4.55 14.26
CA SER A 226 15.16 3.12 14.02
C SER A 226 13.99 2.99 13.04
N LEU A 227 14.23 2.37 11.88
CA LEU A 227 13.25 2.30 10.80
C LEU A 227 12.92 0.86 10.45
N SER A 228 11.63 0.56 10.30
CA SER A 228 11.14 -0.66 9.65
C SER A 228 10.46 -0.30 8.34
N TYR A 229 10.92 -0.88 7.23
CA TYR A 229 10.37 -0.57 5.91
C TYR A 229 10.24 -1.79 5.00
N ARG A 230 9.32 -1.71 4.03
CA ARG A 230 9.18 -2.68 2.93
C ARG A 230 9.41 -1.98 1.60
N ILE A 231 10.23 -2.59 0.74
CA ILE A 231 10.49 -2.08 -0.61
C ILE A 231 9.70 -2.91 -1.63
N GLU A 232 8.99 -2.22 -2.51
CA GLU A 232 8.23 -2.79 -3.60
C GLU A 232 8.53 -2.11 -4.92
N THR A 233 8.48 -2.86 -6.01
CA THR A 233 8.69 -2.30 -7.35
C THR A 233 7.38 -1.95 -8.04
N LEU A 234 7.36 -0.78 -8.69
CA LEU A 234 6.29 -0.34 -9.57
C LEU A 234 6.29 -1.14 -10.89
N LYS A 235 7.44 -1.63 -11.34
CA LYS A 235 7.64 -2.24 -12.67
C LYS A 235 7.29 -1.24 -13.78
N GLY A 236 7.86 -0.04 -13.66
CA GLY A 236 7.65 1.09 -14.57
C GLY A 236 6.62 2.11 -14.06
N ILE A 237 6.86 3.37 -14.40
CA ILE A 237 6.14 4.53 -13.86
C ILE A 237 4.62 4.53 -14.09
N VAL A 238 4.12 3.93 -15.17
CA VAL A 238 2.67 3.88 -15.46
C VAL A 238 1.88 3.20 -14.34
N ASN A 239 2.50 2.27 -13.61
CA ASN A 239 1.86 1.57 -12.49
C ASN A 239 1.72 2.43 -11.23
N LEU A 240 2.29 3.64 -11.20
CA LEU A 240 2.09 4.62 -10.14
C LEU A 240 0.59 4.92 -9.90
N ARG A 241 -0.25 4.83 -10.95
CA ARG A 241 -1.71 4.99 -10.89
C ARG A 241 -2.40 4.03 -9.92
N GLN A 242 -1.78 2.88 -9.66
CA GLN A 242 -2.35 1.85 -8.80
C GLN A 242 -2.07 2.11 -7.32
N ILE A 243 -1.14 3.00 -6.98
CA ILE A 243 -0.70 3.23 -5.59
C ILE A 243 -1.83 3.68 -4.68
N PRO A 244 -2.70 4.66 -5.03
CA PRO A 244 -3.80 5.06 -4.15
C PRO A 244 -4.70 3.88 -3.77
N SER A 245 -5.07 3.05 -4.75
CA SER A 245 -5.90 1.86 -4.52
C SER A 245 -5.16 0.76 -3.78
N LEU A 246 -3.87 0.57 -4.07
CA LEU A 246 -3.04 -0.41 -3.36
C LEU A 246 -2.97 -0.07 -1.87
N LEU A 247 -2.74 1.21 -1.53
CA LEU A 247 -2.70 1.69 -0.16
C LEU A 247 -4.06 1.59 0.52
N ASN A 248 -5.15 1.88 -0.18
CA ASN A 248 -6.50 1.70 0.38
C ASN A 248 -6.74 0.25 0.80
N ILE A 249 -6.35 -0.71 -0.04
CA ILE A 249 -6.45 -2.15 0.26
C ILE A 249 -5.46 -2.57 1.34
N TYR A 250 -4.25 -2.02 1.31
CA TYR A 250 -3.19 -2.32 2.28
C TYR A 250 -3.53 -1.79 3.68
N GLY A 251 -4.23 -0.66 3.76
CA GLY A 251 -4.71 -0.06 5.01
C GLY A 251 -5.69 -0.94 5.80
N ASP A 252 -6.37 -1.88 5.14
CA ASP A 252 -7.18 -2.91 5.81
C ASP A 252 -6.32 -3.99 6.51
N LEU A 253 -5.02 -4.07 6.18
CA LEU A 253 -4.08 -5.09 6.65
C LEU A 253 -3.02 -4.53 7.61
N HIS A 254 -2.54 -3.31 7.34
CA HIS A 254 -1.41 -2.67 8.02
C HIS A 254 -1.64 -1.16 8.16
N LYS A 255 -1.11 -0.55 9.22
CA LYS A 255 -1.14 0.90 9.43
C LYS A 255 0.18 1.52 9.01
N THR A 256 0.33 1.79 7.72
CA THR A 256 1.53 2.46 7.20
C THR A 256 1.71 3.86 7.79
N LYS A 257 2.85 4.12 8.43
CA LYS A 257 3.18 5.45 9.00
C LYS A 257 3.65 6.45 7.93
N GLY A 258 4.20 5.97 6.82
CA GLY A 258 4.66 6.80 5.72
C GLY A 258 4.92 6.07 4.41
N LEU A 259 4.79 6.80 3.30
CA LEU A 259 5.00 6.32 1.95
C LEU A 259 6.14 7.09 1.29
N ILE A 260 7.12 6.36 0.76
CA ILE A 260 8.20 6.94 -0.05
C ILE A 260 8.09 6.39 -1.46
N ILE A 261 8.08 7.26 -2.46
CA ILE A 261 8.04 6.87 -3.87
C ILE A 261 9.29 7.43 -4.55
N ILE A 262 10.12 6.52 -5.06
CA ILE A 262 11.40 6.84 -5.67
C ILE A 262 11.28 6.57 -7.18
N LEU A 263 11.47 7.64 -7.95
CA LEU A 263 11.35 7.66 -9.41
C LEU A 263 12.64 8.16 -10.03
N ASP A 264 12.79 7.92 -11.33
CA ASP A 264 13.87 8.48 -12.11
C ASP A 264 13.66 9.98 -12.35
N ASP A 265 14.75 10.73 -12.58
CA ASP A 265 14.68 12.18 -12.79
C ASP A 265 14.16 12.57 -14.19
N ASP A 266 13.99 11.61 -15.10
CA ASP A 266 13.42 11.82 -16.42
C ASP A 266 11.96 12.31 -16.34
N VAL A 267 11.25 11.93 -15.27
CA VAL A 267 9.93 12.45 -14.87
C VAL A 267 9.96 13.97 -14.77
N ILE A 268 11.05 14.54 -14.26
CA ILE A 268 11.21 15.98 -14.18
C ILE A 268 11.27 16.58 -15.59
N THR A 269 11.71 15.89 -16.63
CA THR A 269 11.76 16.50 -17.98
C THR A 269 10.52 16.23 -18.82
N ASN A 270 9.74 15.20 -18.48
CA ASN A 270 8.61 14.75 -19.28
C ASN A 270 7.26 15.23 -18.71
N GLN A 271 6.58 16.13 -19.45
CA GLN A 271 5.31 16.72 -19.02
C GLN A 271 4.19 15.69 -18.75
N ASN A 272 4.14 14.61 -19.53
CA ASN A 272 3.13 13.56 -19.32
C ASN A 272 3.36 12.81 -18.01
N LEU A 273 4.63 12.51 -17.69
CA LEU A 273 5.00 11.84 -16.44
C LEU A 273 4.79 12.75 -15.24
N ARG A 274 5.10 14.05 -15.35
CA ARG A 274 4.76 15.03 -14.29
C ARG A 274 3.26 15.06 -13.99
N THR A 275 2.45 15.16 -15.04
CA THR A 275 0.98 15.19 -14.90
C THR A 275 0.47 13.91 -14.23
N LEU A 276 1.06 12.76 -14.55
CA LEU A 276 0.76 11.49 -13.90
C LEU A 276 1.07 11.53 -12.39
N VAL A 277 2.26 12.02 -12.01
CA VAL A 277 2.65 12.14 -10.60
C VAL A 277 1.74 13.11 -9.85
N ASP A 278 1.49 14.30 -10.42
CA ASP A 278 0.63 15.32 -9.82
C ASP A 278 -0.78 14.77 -9.56
N ASN A 279 -1.35 14.03 -10.53
CA ASN A 279 -2.65 13.38 -10.40
C ASN A 279 -2.65 12.36 -9.25
N VAL A 280 -1.62 11.52 -9.15
CA VAL A 280 -1.51 10.51 -8.09
C VAL A 280 -1.32 11.17 -6.72
N GLU A 281 -0.49 12.20 -6.63
CA GLU A 281 -0.29 12.95 -5.39
C GLU A 281 -1.60 13.61 -4.91
N GLU A 282 -2.38 14.20 -5.83
CA GLU A 282 -3.70 14.74 -5.52
C GLU A 282 -4.67 13.65 -5.03
N GLN A 283 -4.64 12.46 -5.63
CA GLN A 283 -5.46 11.33 -5.19
C GLN A 283 -5.08 10.85 -3.80
N LEU A 284 -3.78 10.74 -3.49
CA LEU A 284 -3.30 10.34 -2.16
C LEU A 284 -3.74 11.33 -1.09
N LYS A 285 -3.67 12.64 -1.38
CA LYS A 285 -4.16 13.71 -0.49
C LYS A 285 -5.67 13.67 -0.25
N LYS A 286 -6.44 13.15 -1.20
CA LYS A 286 -7.92 13.06 -1.14
C LYS A 286 -8.42 11.66 -0.75
N SER A 287 -7.52 10.71 -0.54
CA SER A 287 -7.85 9.35 -0.15
C SER A 287 -8.57 9.31 1.20
N SER A 288 -9.47 8.34 1.36
CA SER A 288 -10.13 8.10 2.65
C SER A 288 -9.15 7.69 3.76
N ILE A 289 -8.02 7.10 3.37
CA ILE A 289 -6.87 6.82 4.24
C ILE A 289 -5.74 7.74 3.80
N TYR A 290 -5.52 8.81 4.56
CA TYR A 290 -4.41 9.74 4.33
C TYR A 290 -3.11 9.14 4.86
N ILE A 291 -2.06 9.20 4.04
CA ILE A 291 -0.72 8.74 4.40
C ILE A 291 0.27 9.81 3.92
N ASN A 292 1.15 10.24 4.82
CA ASN A 292 2.25 11.13 4.48
C ASN A 292 3.08 10.50 3.36
N THR A 293 3.22 11.22 2.25
CA THR A 293 3.87 10.71 1.03
C THR A 293 4.99 11.64 0.61
N GLN A 294 6.17 11.06 0.34
CA GLN A 294 7.31 11.77 -0.22
C GLN A 294 7.70 11.18 -1.58
N PHE A 295 7.70 12.03 -2.61
CA PHE A 295 8.29 11.70 -3.90
C PHE A 295 9.76 12.11 -3.92
N LEU A 296 10.64 11.20 -4.33
CA LEU A 296 12.06 11.42 -4.49
C LEU A 296 12.46 11.08 -5.93
N TYR A 297 13.33 11.91 -6.50
CA TYR A 297 13.78 11.78 -7.88
C TYR A 297 15.29 11.53 -7.90
N LEU A 298 15.72 10.41 -8.46
CA LEU A 298 17.12 10.02 -8.51
C LEU A 298 17.68 10.20 -9.93
N SER A 299 18.70 11.04 -10.07
CA SER A 299 19.45 11.16 -11.31
C SER A 299 20.39 9.97 -11.53
N GLU A 300 20.72 9.67 -12.77
CA GLU A 300 21.72 8.63 -13.10
C GLU A 300 23.08 8.89 -12.42
N SER A 301 23.49 10.15 -12.32
CA SER A 301 24.70 10.54 -11.60
C SER A 301 24.62 10.22 -10.10
N LEU A 302 23.45 10.38 -9.49
CA LEU A 302 23.22 10.05 -8.08
C LEU A 302 23.20 8.52 -7.88
N LYS A 303 22.54 7.78 -8.77
CA LYS A 303 22.54 6.31 -8.75
C LYS A 303 23.96 5.74 -8.82
N GLN A 304 24.81 6.27 -9.70
CA GLN A 304 26.22 5.88 -9.80
C GLN A 304 26.99 6.16 -8.51
N GLN A 305 26.75 7.31 -7.88
CA GLN A 305 27.39 7.69 -6.62
C GLN A 305 26.95 6.79 -5.45
N LEU A 306 25.68 6.41 -5.40
CA LEU A 306 25.16 5.46 -4.41
C LEU A 306 25.72 4.05 -4.63
N GLY A 307 25.96 3.65 -5.88
CA GLY A 307 26.61 2.39 -6.22
C GLY A 307 28.10 2.33 -5.88
N SER A 308 28.79 3.46 -5.83
CA SER A 308 30.22 3.54 -5.51
C SER A 308 30.55 3.56 -4.01
N GLY A 309 29.53 3.60 -3.13
CA GLY A 309 29.73 3.63 -1.67
C GLY A 309 30.32 4.95 -1.16
N LYS A 310 29.63 6.07 -1.43
CA LYS A 310 30.02 7.38 -0.90
C LYS A 310 29.91 7.45 0.63
N GLU A 311 30.78 8.26 1.22
CA GLU A 311 30.75 8.62 2.64
C GLU A 311 29.47 9.39 3.03
N MET A 312 29.06 9.23 4.29
CA MET A 312 27.87 9.86 4.87
C MET A 312 27.80 11.38 4.67
N GLU A 313 28.92 12.08 4.91
CA GLU A 313 28.97 13.55 4.83
C GLU A 313 28.67 14.07 3.41
N ASP A 314 29.02 13.30 2.39
CA ASP A 314 28.73 13.64 1.01
C ASP A 314 27.26 13.42 0.66
N LEU A 315 26.62 12.40 1.26
CA LEU A 315 25.20 12.10 1.07
C LEU A 315 24.29 13.17 1.69
N GLN A 316 24.65 13.71 2.86
CA GLN A 316 23.86 14.76 3.53
C GLN A 316 23.74 16.06 2.71
N ARG A 317 24.66 16.30 1.76
CA ARG A 317 24.62 17.45 0.86
C ARG A 317 23.67 17.27 -0.32
N ILE A 318 23.16 16.06 -0.53
CA ILE A 318 22.31 15.71 -1.67
C ILE A 318 20.88 16.17 -1.38
N PRO A 319 20.24 16.96 -2.27
CA PRO A 319 18.89 17.47 -2.03
C PRO A 319 17.85 16.38 -1.74
N ALA A 320 17.89 15.27 -2.48
CA ALA A 320 17.00 14.14 -2.27
C ALA A 320 17.18 13.51 -0.88
N PHE A 321 18.42 13.43 -0.37
CA PHE A 321 18.69 12.91 0.96
C PHE A 321 18.11 13.82 2.04
N LYS A 322 18.30 15.14 1.89
CA LYS A 322 17.74 16.13 2.81
C LYS A 322 16.21 16.13 2.82
N GLN A 323 15.57 15.91 1.67
CA GLN A 323 14.12 15.72 1.58
C GLN A 323 13.67 14.48 2.35
N LEU A 324 14.37 13.36 2.16
CA LEU A 324 14.08 12.12 2.87
C LEU A 324 14.26 12.28 4.39
N GLU A 325 15.38 12.87 4.84
CA GLU A 325 15.64 13.11 6.26
C GLU A 325 14.57 13.99 6.91
N ASN A 326 14.17 15.08 6.24
CA ASN A 326 13.10 15.95 6.72
C ASN A 326 11.76 15.21 6.82
N PHE A 327 11.44 14.38 5.83
CA PHE A 327 10.21 13.59 5.80
C PHE A 327 10.18 12.56 6.94
N ILE A 328 11.29 11.85 7.16
CA ILE A 328 11.44 10.91 8.26
C ILE A 328 11.31 11.63 9.60
N SER A 329 11.97 12.77 9.78
CA SER A 329 11.82 13.59 10.99
C SER A 329 10.37 13.99 11.23
N GLN A 330 9.66 14.44 10.20
CA GLN A 330 8.26 14.85 10.32
C GLN A 330 7.35 13.68 10.74
N ILE A 331 7.53 12.51 10.12
CA ILE A 331 6.78 11.30 10.52
C ILE A 331 7.11 10.91 11.95
N ALA A 332 8.41 10.92 12.30
CA ALA A 332 8.84 10.60 13.65
C ALA A 332 8.19 11.53 14.67
N ASP A 333 8.10 12.83 14.40
CA ASP A 333 7.40 13.79 15.26
C ASP A 333 5.88 13.54 15.34
N GLU A 334 5.25 13.19 14.22
CA GLU A 334 3.79 13.01 14.14
C GLU A 334 3.29 11.77 14.89
N TYR A 335 4.08 10.69 14.85
CA TYR A 335 3.73 9.41 15.47
C TYR A 335 4.39 9.19 16.84
N PHE A 336 5.13 10.17 17.35
CA PHE A 336 5.74 10.08 18.68
C PHE A 336 4.72 10.36 19.78
N ASP A 337 4.41 9.34 20.57
CA ASP A 337 3.69 9.45 21.83
C ASP A 337 4.68 9.32 22.98
N PRO A 338 5.02 10.42 23.69
CA PRO A 338 6.02 10.37 24.76
C PRO A 338 5.64 9.45 25.92
N VAL A 339 4.35 9.12 26.10
CA VAL A 339 3.90 8.21 27.17
C VAL A 339 4.12 6.76 26.81
N VAL A 340 4.14 6.42 25.51
CA VAL A 340 4.31 5.05 25.03
C VAL A 340 5.74 4.82 24.55
N ASP A 341 6.28 5.75 23.76
CA ASP A 341 7.54 5.56 23.05
C ASP A 341 8.76 5.77 23.95
N VAL A 342 8.73 6.73 24.88
CA VAL A 342 9.87 6.96 25.80
C VAL A 342 10.12 5.74 26.70
N PRO A 343 9.10 5.14 27.35
CA PRO A 343 9.30 3.90 28.09
C PRO A 343 9.80 2.75 27.21
N GLN A 344 9.23 2.55 26.01
CA GLN A 344 9.69 1.48 25.11
C GLN A 344 11.14 1.66 24.65
N GLU A 345 11.54 2.88 24.27
CA GLU A 345 12.93 3.19 23.90
C GLU A 345 13.88 2.96 25.08
N ALA A 346 13.48 3.35 26.29
CA ALA A 346 14.26 3.12 27.51
C ALA A 346 14.45 1.61 27.79
N LEU A 347 13.41 0.80 27.61
CA LEU A 347 13.48 -0.65 27.81
C LEU A 347 14.44 -1.34 26.84
N HIS A 348 14.30 -1.03 25.54
CA HIS A 348 15.22 -1.55 24.54
C HIS A 348 16.66 -1.08 24.81
N GLY A 349 16.84 0.20 25.15
CA GLY A 349 18.15 0.77 25.48
C GLY A 349 18.79 0.09 26.69
N ALA A 350 18.05 -0.09 27.78
CA ALA A 350 18.54 -0.75 28.98
C ALA A 350 18.91 -2.21 28.72
N MET A 351 18.07 -2.98 28.03
CA MET A 351 18.38 -4.37 27.68
C MET A 351 19.62 -4.50 26.79
N SER A 352 19.84 -3.56 25.86
CA SER A 352 21.02 -3.58 24.97
C SER A 352 22.35 -3.34 25.70
N GLN A 353 22.31 -2.79 26.92
CA GLN A 353 23.49 -2.55 27.75
C GLN A 353 23.83 -3.72 28.67
N LEU A 354 23.00 -4.78 28.66
CA LEU A 354 23.17 -5.95 29.48
C LEU A 354 23.65 -7.14 28.63
N GLU A 355 24.57 -7.93 29.18
CA GLU A 355 25.07 -9.14 28.56
C GLU A 355 24.60 -10.38 29.33
N TRP A 356 24.10 -11.37 28.60
CA TRP A 356 23.64 -12.63 29.18
C TRP A 356 24.83 -13.54 29.49
N ASN A 357 25.05 -13.85 30.77
CA ASN A 357 25.97 -14.89 31.22
C ASN A 357 25.18 -16.12 31.68
N PHE A 358 24.97 -17.06 30.75
CA PHE A 358 24.24 -18.31 31.01
C PHE A 358 25.01 -19.30 31.90
N GLU A 359 26.34 -19.17 32.03
CA GLU A 359 27.12 -20.06 32.91
C GLU A 359 26.87 -19.74 34.38
N ASP A 360 26.84 -18.45 34.72
CA ASP A 360 26.62 -17.95 36.07
C ASP A 360 25.14 -17.61 36.36
N SER A 361 24.27 -17.71 35.35
CA SER A 361 22.83 -17.40 35.43
C SER A 361 22.56 -15.95 35.86
N VAL A 362 23.30 -15.00 35.26
CA VAL A 362 23.21 -13.57 35.56
C VAL A 362 23.16 -12.73 34.28
N LEU A 363 22.58 -11.53 34.37
CA LEU A 363 22.82 -10.45 33.42
C LEU A 363 23.93 -9.55 33.97
N GLU A 364 24.97 -9.33 33.18
CA GLU A 364 26.06 -8.43 33.51
C GLU A 364 25.82 -7.06 32.86
N GLY A 365 26.08 -5.99 33.59
CA GLY A 365 25.95 -4.64 33.09
C GLY A 365 27.03 -3.72 33.62
N THR A 366 27.17 -2.55 33.00
CA THR A 366 28.11 -1.51 33.43
C THR A 366 27.33 -0.30 33.94
N GLY A 367 27.47 -0.01 35.24
CA GLY A 367 26.77 1.07 35.92
C GLY A 367 27.55 2.39 35.91
N GLU A 368 27.15 3.31 36.79
CA GLU A 368 27.84 4.60 36.95
C GLU A 368 29.34 4.41 37.27
N TYR A 369 30.19 5.26 36.67
CA TYR A 369 31.65 5.24 36.83
C TYR A 369 32.33 3.95 36.33
N ASP A 370 31.76 3.30 35.31
CA ASP A 370 32.27 2.06 34.72
C ASP A 370 32.36 0.90 35.73
N MET A 371 31.50 0.91 36.75
CA MET A 371 31.43 -0.13 37.77
C MET A 371 30.56 -1.30 37.27
N PRO A 372 31.09 -2.53 37.19
CA PRO A 372 30.28 -3.69 36.79
C PRO A 372 29.24 -4.02 37.87
N PHE A 373 28.07 -4.46 37.43
CA PHE A 373 27.02 -5.01 38.28
C PHE A 373 26.41 -6.27 37.67
N GLU A 374 25.77 -7.07 38.50
CA GLU A 374 25.09 -8.31 38.11
C GLU A 374 23.61 -8.20 38.51
N ILE A 375 22.73 -8.67 37.63
CA ILE A 375 21.30 -8.88 37.87
C ILE A 375 21.09 -10.38 37.95
N THR A 376 20.57 -10.85 39.07
CA THR A 376 20.46 -12.29 39.40
C THR A 376 19.02 -12.78 39.45
N THR A 377 18.04 -11.87 39.44
CA THR A 377 16.62 -12.23 39.50
C THR A 377 15.79 -11.40 38.52
N LEU A 378 14.64 -11.95 38.10
CA LEU A 378 13.66 -11.20 37.29
C LEU A 378 13.18 -9.93 38.00
N GLU A 379 13.08 -9.94 39.33
CA GLU A 379 12.70 -8.75 40.09
C GLU A 379 13.77 -7.66 40.01
N GLU A 380 15.04 -8.01 40.17
CA GLU A 380 16.17 -7.07 39.99
C GLU A 380 16.23 -6.51 38.55
N LEU A 381 15.88 -7.33 37.55
CA LEU A 381 15.76 -6.87 36.17
C LEU A 381 14.63 -5.87 36.02
N ILE A 382 13.44 -6.17 36.55
CA ILE A 382 12.28 -5.27 36.49
C ILE A 382 12.60 -3.94 37.20
N GLU A 383 13.18 -3.96 38.41
CA GLU A 383 13.56 -2.75 39.15
C GLU A 383 14.60 -1.91 38.38
N HIS A 384 15.57 -2.57 37.74
CA HIS A 384 16.55 -1.89 36.88
C HIS A 384 15.85 -1.18 35.70
N LEU A 385 14.95 -1.88 35.01
CA LEU A 385 14.21 -1.35 33.87
C LEU A 385 13.24 -0.21 34.27
N GLU A 386 12.55 -0.32 35.41
CA GLU A 386 11.71 0.77 35.96
C GLU A 386 12.53 2.03 36.21
N LYS A 387 13.73 1.88 36.77
CA LYS A 387 14.64 3.01 37.01
C LYS A 387 15.05 3.68 35.70
N GLU A 388 15.41 2.91 34.68
CA GLU A 388 15.81 3.45 33.38
C GLU A 388 14.65 4.18 32.67
N ILE A 389 13.41 3.63 32.73
CA ILE A 389 12.22 4.36 32.26
C ILE A 389 12.05 5.68 33.02
N GLY A 390 12.16 5.66 34.35
CA GLY A 390 12.03 6.85 35.18
C GLY A 390 13.06 7.94 34.82
N LEU A 391 14.30 7.56 34.51
CA LEU A 391 15.34 8.47 34.05
C LEU A 391 14.99 9.07 32.67
N ALA A 392 14.56 8.23 31.73
CA ALA A 392 14.19 8.65 30.38
C ALA A 392 12.98 9.60 30.37
N LEU A 393 11.91 9.28 31.12
CA LEU A 393 10.74 10.14 31.26
C LEU A 393 11.09 11.51 31.83
N ASN A 394 11.92 11.57 32.88
CA ASN A 394 12.35 12.83 33.46
C ASN A 394 13.20 13.69 32.51
N ALA A 395 13.92 13.06 31.58
CA ALA A 395 14.75 13.75 30.60
C ALA A 395 13.94 14.25 29.38
N GLU A 396 12.94 13.48 28.93
CA GLU A 396 12.30 13.68 27.63
C GLU A 396 10.86 14.20 27.67
N MET A 397 10.14 13.99 28.79
CA MET A 397 8.74 14.41 28.89
C MET A 397 8.58 15.93 29.03
N PRO A 398 7.52 16.51 28.43
CA PRO A 398 7.10 17.87 28.76
C PRO A 398 6.79 18.02 30.25
N LEU A 399 7.28 19.10 30.86
CA LEU A 399 7.12 19.39 32.30
C LEU A 399 5.66 19.34 32.79
N GLU A 400 4.70 19.69 31.93
CA GLU A 400 3.27 19.66 32.25
C GLU A 400 2.73 18.24 32.48
N TRP A 401 3.38 17.22 31.90
CA TRP A 401 2.94 15.82 31.93
C TRP A 401 3.55 15.07 33.12
N LEU A 402 4.79 15.39 33.49
CA LEU A 402 5.49 14.83 34.66
C LEU A 402 4.76 15.09 35.99
N HIS A 403 3.98 16.17 36.08
CA HIS A 403 3.26 16.52 37.31
C HIS A 403 1.84 15.94 37.41
N SER A 404 1.32 15.31 36.35
CA SER A 404 -0.10 14.94 36.25
C SER A 404 -0.37 13.44 36.24
N HIS A 405 0.66 12.60 36.18
CA HIS A 405 0.53 11.15 36.04
C HIS A 405 1.48 10.42 36.99
N ASP A 406 0.95 9.42 37.69
CA ASP A 406 1.71 8.44 38.45
C ASP A 406 1.85 7.23 37.51
N PHE A 407 3.04 7.03 36.93
CA PHE A 407 3.24 5.99 35.93
C PHE A 407 3.83 4.74 36.60
N ASP A 408 3.02 3.69 36.68
CA ASP A 408 3.46 2.33 37.04
C ASP A 408 3.62 1.54 35.73
N HIS A 409 4.87 1.30 35.33
CA HIS A 409 5.21 0.63 34.06
C HIS A 409 5.46 -0.87 34.22
N ARG A 410 5.19 -1.43 35.41
CA ARG A 410 5.60 -2.80 35.73
C ARG A 410 4.94 -3.85 34.85
N ASP A 411 3.65 -3.69 34.55
CA ASP A 411 2.92 -4.57 33.64
C ASP A 411 3.49 -4.51 32.21
N GLU A 412 3.88 -3.31 31.75
CA GLU A 412 4.43 -3.07 30.41
C GLU A 412 5.84 -3.67 30.27
N ILE A 413 6.66 -3.57 31.33
CA ILE A 413 7.98 -4.22 31.40
C ILE A 413 7.82 -5.74 31.28
N GLN A 414 6.89 -6.32 32.02
CA GLN A 414 6.65 -7.76 31.99
C GLN A 414 6.20 -8.22 30.60
N GLU A 415 5.27 -7.49 29.98
CA GLU A 415 4.83 -7.79 28.60
C GLU A 415 6.00 -7.70 27.61
N PHE A 416 6.79 -6.62 27.68
CA PHE A 416 7.98 -6.45 26.84
C PHE A 416 8.99 -7.60 26.99
N LEU A 417 9.31 -8.01 28.21
CA LEU A 417 10.23 -9.11 28.49
C LEU A 417 9.68 -10.45 27.98
N LEU A 418 8.38 -10.71 28.16
CA LEU A 418 7.72 -11.91 27.64
C LEU A 418 7.71 -11.96 26.10
N GLU A 419 7.51 -10.83 25.45
CA GLU A 419 7.46 -10.77 23.98
C GLU A 419 8.83 -10.93 23.33
N ASN A 420 9.88 -10.37 23.95
CA ASN A 420 11.19 -10.22 23.32
C ASN A 420 12.28 -11.16 23.88
N TRP A 421 12.18 -11.56 25.15
CA TRP A 421 13.27 -12.20 25.89
C TRP A 421 12.85 -13.42 26.73
N ALA A 422 11.63 -13.94 26.52
CA ALA A 422 11.10 -15.03 27.34
C ALA A 422 11.99 -16.28 27.40
N LYS A 423 12.70 -16.60 26.31
CA LYS A 423 13.56 -17.79 26.27
C LYS A 423 14.84 -17.59 27.08
N GLU A 424 15.47 -16.44 26.90
CA GLU A 424 16.69 -16.06 27.58
C GLU A 424 16.46 -15.97 29.09
N ILE A 425 15.33 -15.39 29.50
CA ILE A 425 14.89 -15.34 30.90
C ILE A 425 14.69 -16.76 31.46
N ASP A 426 13.94 -17.62 30.77
CA ASP A 426 13.73 -19.02 31.19
C ASP A 426 15.05 -19.81 31.33
N GLU A 427 16.10 -19.44 30.59
CA GLU A 427 17.41 -20.11 30.62
C GLU A 427 18.26 -19.73 31.85
N ILE A 428 18.07 -18.54 32.44
CA ILE A 428 18.80 -18.10 33.64
C ILE A 428 18.04 -18.36 34.95
N GLY A 429 16.78 -18.81 34.89
CA GLY A 429 15.97 -19.22 36.06
C GLY A 429 14.89 -18.22 36.42
#